data_AF-A0A952RU28-F1
#
_entry.id   AF-A0A952RU28-F1
#
_cell.length_a   1.000
_cell.length_b   1.000
_cell.length_c   1.000
_cell.angle_alpha   90.00
_cell.angle_beta   90.00
_cell.angle_gamma   90.00
#
_symmetry.space_group_name_H-M   'P 1'
#
loop_
_entity.id
_entity.type
_entity.pdbx_description
1 polymer ?
#
loop_
_entity_poly.entity_id
_entity_poly.type
_entity_poly.pdbx_seq_one_letter_code
_entity_poly.pdbx_strand_id
1 'polypeptide(L)' 'MHLGEAPHPESNEVEQNLPLAKQNIDLLGLLEEKTKGNLTGDEERLLAQLLYDLRMRYVERSKK' A
#
# COMPACT_ATOMS: atom_id res chain seq x y z
N MET A 1 -8.00 -11.32 -24.37
CA MET A 1 -6.73 -10.66 -24.73
C MET A 1 -7.05 -9.21 -25.11
N HIS A 2 -7.23 -8.35 -24.12
CA HIS A 2 -7.20 -6.89 -24.31
C HIS A 2 -6.35 -6.34 -23.16
N LEU A 3 -5.06 -6.22 -23.46
CA LEU A 3 -4.14 -5.30 -22.82
C LEU A 3 -4.64 -3.90 -23.24
N GLY A 4 -5.53 -3.32 -22.44
CA GLY A 4 -6.23 -2.08 -22.74
C GLY A 4 -5.78 -1.00 -21.78
N GLU A 5 -4.63 -0.40 -22.10
CA GLU A 5 -4.27 0.93 -21.63
C GLU A 5 -5.44 1.88 -21.92
N ALA A 6 -6.01 2.44 -20.86
CA ALA A 6 -6.72 3.70 -20.95
C ALA A 6 -6.12 4.59 -19.86
N PRO A 7 -5.25 5.56 -20.21
CA PRO A 7 -4.92 6.63 -19.27
C PRO A 7 -6.23 7.35 -18.98
N HIS A 8 -6.63 7.51 -17.72
CA HIS A 8 -7.72 8.41 -17.37
C HIS A 8 -7.29 9.84 -17.74
N PRO A 9 -7.84 10.47 -18.79
CA PRO A 9 -7.39 11.77 -19.26
C PRO A 9 -8.16 12.94 -18.63
N GLU A 10 -9.15 12.68 -17.77
CA GLU A 10 -10.14 13.70 -17.39
C GLU A 10 -10.11 14.14 -15.93
N SER A 11 -9.30 13.51 -15.09
CA SER A 11 -9.18 13.93 -13.70
C SER A 11 -7.73 13.95 -13.30
N ASN A 12 -7.16 15.15 -13.26
CA ASN A 12 -5.92 15.41 -12.57
C ASN A 12 -6.06 15.21 -11.04
N GLU A 13 -7.19 14.67 -10.57
CA GLU A 13 -7.34 14.17 -9.22
C GLU A 13 -6.84 12.73 -9.20
N VAL A 14 -5.68 12.55 -8.57
CA VAL A 14 -5.36 11.28 -7.94
C VAL A 14 -6.54 10.97 -7.02
N GLU A 15 -7.44 10.08 -7.41
CA GLU A 15 -8.50 9.56 -6.52
C GLU A 15 -7.79 8.89 -5.35
N GLN A 16 -7.56 9.67 -4.30
CA GLN A 16 -7.00 9.20 -3.06
C GLN A 16 -8.10 8.45 -2.32
N ASN A 17 -8.31 7.20 -2.74
CA ASN A 17 -9.22 6.30 -2.07
C ASN A 17 -8.56 5.85 -0.75
N LEU A 18 -8.65 6.71 0.26
CA LEU A 18 -8.17 6.45 1.62
C LEU A 18 -8.74 5.14 2.19
N PRO A 19 -10.04 4.81 2.03
CA PRO A 19 -10.56 3.49 2.42
C PRO A 19 -9.81 2.32 1.78
N LEU A 20 -9.55 2.37 0.47
CA LEU A 20 -8.79 1.33 -0.25
C LEU A 20 -7.32 1.28 0.20
N ALA A 21 -6.69 2.43 0.42
CA ALA A 21 -5.33 2.51 0.92
C ALA A 21 -5.20 1.87 2.30
N LYS A 22 -6.16 2.13 3.21
CA LYS A 22 -6.22 1.49 4.52
C LYS A 22 -6.35 -0.03 4.38
N GLN A 23 -7.26 -0.50 3.53
CA GLN A 23 -7.51 -1.92 3.32
C GLN A 23 -6.25 -2.64 2.81
N ASN A 24 -5.50 -2.00 1.90
CA ASN A 24 -4.23 -2.53 1.40
C ASN A 24 -3.14 -2.55 2.48
N ILE A 25 -3.03 -1.51 3.32
CA ILE A 25 -2.09 -1.47 4.44
C ILE A 25 -2.41 -2.57 5.46
N ASP A 26 -3.68 -2.76 5.78
CA ASP A 26 -4.14 -3.80 6.70
C ASP A 26 -3.85 -5.20 6.14
N LEU A 27 -4.10 -5.42 4.84
CA LEU A 27 -3.77 -6.67 4.16
C LEU A 27 -2.26 -6.95 4.17
N LEU A 28 -1.43 -5.95 3.88
CA LEU A 28 0.02 -6.07 3.93
C LEU A 28 0.52 -6.38 5.35
N GLY A 29 -0.09 -5.78 6.38
CA GLY A 29 0.21 -6.10 7.78
C GLY A 29 -0.19 -7.53 8.15
N LEU A 30 -1.34 -8.01 7.66
CA LEU A 30 -1.75 -9.40 7.84
C LEU A 30 -0.78 -10.37 7.14
N LEU A 31 -0.27 -10.00 5.97
CA LEU A 31 0.73 -10.78 5.25
C LEU A 31 2.05 -10.81 6.01
N GLU A 32 2.54 -9.68 6.52
CA GLU A 32 3.73 -9.61 7.40
C GLU A 32 3.59 -10.57 8.59
N GLU A 33 2.46 -10.56 9.29
CA GLU A 33 2.24 -11.48 10.41
C GLU A 33 2.23 -12.95 9.98
N LYS A 34 1.61 -13.27 8.83
CA LYS A 34 1.54 -14.64 8.32
C LYS A 34 2.87 -15.15 7.76
N THR A 35 3.70 -14.26 7.22
CA THR A 35 5.01 -14.61 6.66
C THR A 35 6.13 -14.50 7.69
N LYS A 36 5.86 -13.97 8.89
CA LYS A 36 6.82 -13.90 10.00
C LYS A 36 7.44 -15.28 10.29
N GLY A 37 8.76 -15.33 10.27
CA GLY A 37 9.54 -16.57 10.41
C GLY A 37 9.81 -17.34 9.11
N ASN A 38 9.19 -16.95 7.99
CA ASN A 38 9.53 -17.42 6.64
C ASN A 38 10.27 -16.38 5.80
N LEU A 39 10.38 -15.14 6.30
CA LEU A 39 11.14 -14.06 5.65
C LEU A 39 12.62 -14.11 6.05
N THR A 40 13.48 -13.75 5.12
CA THR A 40 14.88 -13.42 5.42
C THR A 40 14.96 -12.07 6.15
N GLY A 41 16.04 -11.83 6.89
CA GLY A 41 16.19 -10.60 7.68
C GLY A 41 16.14 -9.31 6.85
N ASP A 42 16.53 -9.36 5.59
CA ASP A 42 16.44 -8.22 4.67
C ASP A 42 15.00 -8.02 4.15
N GLU A 43 14.28 -9.10 3.86
CA GLU A 43 12.86 -9.03 3.47
C GLU A 43 11.99 -8.52 4.59
N GLU A 44 12.24 -8.95 5.84
CA GLU A 44 11.52 -8.44 7.01
C GLU A 44 11.74 -6.93 7.19
N ARG A 45 12.99 -6.47 7.07
CA ARG A 45 13.32 -5.04 7.16
C ARG A 45 12.68 -4.23 6.03
N LEU A 46 12.73 -4.74 4.80
CA LEU A 46 12.12 -4.07 3.65
C LEU A 46 10.60 -3.96 3.82
N LEU A 47 9.95 -5.04 4.23
CA LEU A 47 8.50 -5.07 4.42
C LEU A 47 8.07 -4.14 5.55
N ALA A 48 8.81 -4.13 6.66
CA ALA A 48 8.57 -3.23 7.78
C ALA A 48 8.74 -1.75 7.40
N GLN A 49 9.79 -1.41 6.63
CA GLN A 49 9.99 -0.05 6.12
C GLN A 49 8.86 0.37 5.18
N LEU A 50 8.45 -0.50 4.27
CA LEU A 50 7.38 -0.23 3.32
C LEU A 50 6.02 -0.03 4.02
N LEU A 51 5.70 -0.88 4.99
CA LEU A 51 4.50 -0.73 5.83
C LEU A 51 4.52 0.56 6.64
N TYR A 52 5.67 0.94 7.19
CA TYR A 52 5.84 2.19 7.94
C TYR A 52 5.57 3.40 7.04
N ASP A 53 6.20 3.46 5.88
CA ASP A 53 6.04 4.57 4.93
C ASP A 53 4.59 4.69 4.44
N LEU A 54 3.95 3.57 4.12
CA LEU A 54 2.55 3.56 3.70
C LEU A 54 1.61 4.03 4.81
N ARG A 55 1.82 3.59 6.06
CA ARG A 55 1.06 4.05 7.23
C ARG A 55 1.25 5.55 7.48
N MET A 56 2.49 6.04 7.38
CA MET A 56 2.79 7.47 7.54
C MET A 56 2.09 8.32 6.48
N ARG A 57 2.23 7.94 5.21
CA ARG A 57 1.52 8.61 4.09
C ARG A 57 0.01 8.56 4.26
N TYR A 58 -0.54 7.42 4.72
CA TYR A 58 -1.97 7.31 5.01
C TYR A 58 -2.41 8.28 6.10
N VAL A 59 -1.67 8.36 7.22
CA VAL A 59 -1.97 9.29 8.31
C VAL A 59 -1.90 10.74 7.84
N GLU A 60 -0.87 11.13 7.10
CA GLU A 60 -0.71 12.47 6.54
C GLU A 60 -1.87 12.86 5.62
N ARG A 61 -2.32 11.93 4.76
CA ARG A 61 -3.45 12.17 3.87
C ARG A 61 -4.81 12.11 4.57
N SER A 62 -4.95 11.31 5.62
CA SER A 62 -6.19 11.18 6.40
C SER A 62 -6.49 12.36 7.31
N LYS A 63 -5.45 13.14 7.66
CA LYS A 63 -5.57 14.35 8.50
C LYS A 63 -5.86 15.62 7.68
N LYS A 64 -5.93 15.51 6.36
CA LYS A 64 -6.15 16.63 5.44
C LYS A 64 -7.61 16.66 4.99
#